data_AF-A0A6M3JP55-F1
#
_entry.id   AF-A0A6M3JP55-F1
#
_cell.length_a   1.000
_cell.length_b   1.000
_cell.length_c   1.000
_cell.angle_alpha   90.00
_cell.angle_beta   90.00
_cell.angle_gamma   90.00
#
_symmetry.space_group_name_H-M   'P 1'
#
loop_
_entity.id
_entity.type
_entity.pdbx_description
1 polymer ?
#
loop_
_entity_poly.entity_id
_entity_poly.type
_entity_poly.pdbx_seq_one_letter_code
_entity_poly.pdbx_strand_id
1 'polypeptide(L)'
;MKLLLTGDWQLRFRKPEMRLDENYFETQAGKVRQILEIAEKNDCGAILQPGDFFDGVETPWFVVQHYMKMLIDILFDKGIDLICSPGQHDLRYHTREIENTPLGVLKAAQILSLEEIISYGDGIQICSVWWGNNEIPRTVKSKNNILLMHRMVLQKKLWLGQTDFVYARDLLKNYPEFDLFVTGDNHQGFVEEDNGRYVVNCGSLMRANIDQVDHKPRVYVYDTEKRSLEEIFLKVAPVKKVLDIKKAEVQKERDERLELFIANLKQGERGTTFDFIDRLYEVMNDKKVDQETKGIIEEALGK
;
A
#
# COMPACT_ATOMS: atom_id res chain seq x y z
N MET A 1 25.92 4.28 1.71
CA MET A 1 24.85 5.16 1.15
C MET A 1 23.55 4.90 1.92
N LYS A 2 22.64 5.87 2.01
CA LYS A 2 21.33 5.68 2.66
C LYS A 2 20.18 5.80 1.68
N LEU A 3 19.13 5.03 1.92
CA LEU A 3 17.89 5.02 1.14
C LEU A 3 16.71 5.28 2.09
N LEU A 4 15.78 6.14 1.69
CA LEU A 4 14.52 6.32 2.41
C LEU A 4 13.47 5.38 1.84
N LEU A 5 12.83 4.60 2.69
CA LEU A 5 11.75 3.69 2.33
C LEU A 5 10.43 4.32 2.76
N THR A 6 9.47 4.37 1.85
CA THR A 6 8.11 4.81 2.14
C THR A 6 7.08 3.78 1.66
N GLY A 7 5.80 4.11 1.74
CA GLY A 7 4.70 3.22 1.38
C GLY A 7 3.68 3.92 0.51
N ASP A 8 2.43 3.50 0.63
CA ASP A 8 1.33 3.87 -0.24
C ASP A 8 0.88 5.31 0.08
N TRP A 9 1.12 6.23 -0.86
CA TRP A 9 0.82 7.64 -0.64
C TRP A 9 -0.66 7.95 -0.92
N GLN A 10 -1.25 7.27 -1.91
CA GLN A 10 -2.62 7.44 -2.37
C GLN A 10 -3.01 8.91 -2.43
N LEU A 11 -2.19 9.68 -3.15
CA LEU A 11 -2.33 11.13 -3.27
C LEU A 11 -3.67 11.48 -3.92
N ARG A 12 -4.47 12.32 -3.24
CA ARG A 12 -5.83 12.63 -3.65
C ARG A 12 -6.32 13.96 -3.10
N PHE A 13 -7.27 14.56 -3.81
CA PHE A 13 -7.99 15.74 -3.31
C PHE A 13 -9.14 15.36 -2.38
N ARG A 14 -9.91 14.33 -2.75
CA ARG A 14 -11.13 13.97 -2.01
C ARG A 14 -10.77 13.35 -0.68
N LYS A 15 -11.42 13.86 0.37
CA LYS A 15 -11.29 13.35 1.73
C LYS A 15 -12.05 12.01 1.86
N PRO A 16 -11.42 10.93 2.36
CA PRO A 16 -12.13 9.70 2.72
C PRO A 16 -13.24 9.96 3.75
N GLU A 17 -14.32 9.16 3.69
CA GLU A 17 -15.55 9.41 4.46
C GLU A 17 -15.33 9.47 5.98
N MET A 18 -14.41 8.67 6.51
CA MET A 18 -14.13 8.58 7.94
C MET A 18 -13.23 9.69 8.46
N ARG A 19 -12.73 10.58 7.59
CA ARG A 19 -11.78 11.63 7.95
C ARG A 19 -12.48 12.90 8.42
N LEU A 20 -12.02 13.44 9.54
CA LEU A 20 -12.54 14.67 10.13
C LEU A 20 -11.80 15.94 9.68
N ASP A 21 -10.70 15.81 8.93
CA ASP A 21 -9.89 16.95 8.53
C ASP A 21 -10.74 18.02 7.83
N GLU A 22 -10.53 19.28 8.19
CA GLU A 22 -11.06 20.42 7.44
C GLU A 22 -10.45 20.45 6.04
N ASN A 23 -9.12 20.25 5.96
CA ASN A 23 -8.39 20.16 4.71
C ASN A 23 -7.50 18.90 4.69
N TYR A 24 -8.07 17.82 4.15
CA TYR A 24 -7.37 16.54 4.00
C TYR A 24 -6.17 16.64 3.06
N PHE A 25 -6.33 17.38 1.96
CA PHE A 25 -5.31 17.54 0.93
C PHE A 25 -4.04 18.21 1.50
N GLU A 26 -4.19 19.32 2.23
CA GLU A 26 -3.04 19.98 2.89
C GLU A 26 -2.41 19.11 3.98
N THR A 27 -3.23 18.32 4.69
CA THR A 27 -2.71 17.37 5.69
C THR A 27 -1.88 16.27 5.03
N GLN A 28 -2.30 15.75 3.88
CA GLN A 28 -1.54 14.77 3.09
C GLN A 28 -0.27 15.39 2.53
N ALA A 29 -0.36 16.58 1.93
CA ALA A 29 0.76 17.34 1.40
C ALA A 29 1.82 17.64 2.47
N GLY A 30 1.41 18.01 3.68
CA GLY A 30 2.32 18.21 4.82
C GLY A 30 3.05 16.94 5.26
N LYS A 31 2.49 15.76 5.05
CA LYS A 31 3.20 14.50 5.33
C LYS A 31 4.16 14.09 4.23
N VAL A 32 3.80 14.30 2.96
CA VAL A 32 4.74 14.14 1.84
C VAL A 32 5.94 15.04 2.07
N ARG A 33 5.72 16.32 2.39
CA ARG A 33 6.81 17.25 2.74
C ARG A 33 7.69 16.73 3.87
N GLN A 34 7.12 16.20 4.95
CA GLN A 34 7.90 15.58 6.03
C GLN A 34 8.76 14.41 5.54
N ILE A 35 8.25 13.55 4.64
CA ILE A 35 9.03 12.45 4.06
C ILE A 35 10.24 12.99 3.31
N LEU A 36 10.03 14.00 2.46
CA LEU A 36 11.10 14.62 1.68
C LEU A 36 12.15 15.29 2.59
N GLU A 37 11.72 16.00 3.62
CA GLU A 37 12.60 16.60 4.64
C GLU A 37 13.38 15.55 5.45
N ILE A 38 12.77 14.38 5.72
CA ILE A 38 13.46 13.25 6.38
C ILE A 38 14.53 12.67 5.45
N ALA A 39 14.25 12.55 4.14
CA ALA A 39 15.24 12.08 3.16
C ALA A 39 16.47 13.00 3.17
N GLU A 40 16.23 14.31 3.08
CA GLU A 40 17.27 15.35 3.09
C GLU A 40 18.08 15.31 4.39
N LYS A 41 17.40 15.37 5.55
CA LYS A 41 18.06 15.42 6.86
C LYS A 41 18.95 14.19 7.14
N ASN A 42 18.64 13.06 6.52
CA ASN A 42 19.37 11.82 6.71
C ASN A 42 20.40 11.55 5.61
N ASP A 43 20.60 12.48 4.68
CA ASP A 43 21.50 12.33 3.53
C ASP A 43 21.17 11.08 2.68
N CYS A 44 19.88 10.85 2.45
CA CYS A 44 19.44 9.75 1.60
C CYS A 44 19.73 10.07 0.13
N GLY A 45 20.32 9.12 -0.60
CA GLY A 45 20.55 9.28 -2.05
C GLY A 45 19.25 9.09 -2.85
N ALA A 46 18.38 8.19 -2.41
CA ALA A 46 17.11 7.94 -3.07
C ALA A 46 15.96 7.64 -2.09
N ILE A 47 14.74 7.88 -2.55
CA ILE A 47 13.48 7.49 -1.93
C ILE A 47 12.88 6.34 -2.74
N LEU A 48 12.55 5.23 -2.07
CA LEU A 48 11.92 4.06 -2.66
C LEU A 48 10.43 4.03 -2.28
N GLN A 49 9.57 4.19 -3.28
CA GLN A 49 8.11 4.26 -3.15
C GLN A 49 7.47 3.04 -3.83
N PRO A 50 6.86 2.10 -3.08
CA PRO A 50 6.50 0.80 -3.62
C PRO A 50 5.15 0.78 -4.35
N GLY A 51 4.62 1.92 -4.79
CA GLY A 51 3.37 2.02 -5.58
C GLY A 51 2.18 2.57 -4.84
N ASP A 52 1.06 2.70 -5.55
CA ASP A 52 -0.09 3.50 -5.14
C ASP A 52 0.34 4.92 -4.77
N PHE A 53 1.05 5.55 -5.71
CA PHE A 53 1.49 6.92 -5.58
C PHE A 53 0.27 7.84 -5.55
N PHE A 54 -0.62 7.69 -6.53
CA PHE A 54 -1.91 8.39 -6.57
C PHE A 54 -3.04 7.45 -6.13
N ASP A 55 -4.15 8.02 -5.65
CA ASP A 55 -5.35 7.23 -5.31
C ASP A 55 -6.11 6.71 -6.55
N GLY A 56 -5.72 7.15 -7.75
CA GLY A 56 -6.32 6.70 -8.98
C GLY A 56 -5.88 7.51 -10.19
N VAL A 57 -6.02 6.93 -11.38
CA VAL A 57 -5.67 7.58 -12.66
C VAL A 57 -6.54 8.80 -13.00
N GLU A 58 -7.69 8.93 -12.36
CA GLU A 58 -8.62 10.07 -12.50
C GLU A 58 -8.28 11.23 -11.55
N THR A 59 -7.04 11.26 -11.02
CA THR A 59 -6.57 12.33 -10.14
C THR A 59 -6.67 13.69 -10.82
N PRO A 60 -7.29 14.71 -10.19
CA PRO A 60 -7.40 16.04 -10.78
C PRO A 60 -6.04 16.65 -11.10
N TRP A 61 -5.92 17.32 -12.25
CA TRP A 61 -4.65 17.88 -12.72
C TRP A 61 -3.97 18.84 -11.75
N PHE A 62 -4.72 19.61 -10.95
CA PHE A 62 -4.12 20.50 -9.96
C PHE A 62 -3.43 19.74 -8.82
N VAL A 63 -3.89 18.53 -8.49
CA VAL A 63 -3.23 17.64 -7.51
C VAL A 63 -1.90 17.18 -8.07
N VAL A 64 -1.88 16.73 -9.32
CA VAL A 64 -0.66 16.32 -10.02
C VAL A 64 0.35 17.48 -10.05
N GLN A 65 -0.09 18.67 -10.48
CA GLN A 65 0.75 19.88 -10.52
C GLN A 65 1.30 20.28 -9.15
N HIS A 66 0.47 20.20 -8.10
CA HIS A 66 0.89 20.54 -6.73
C HIS A 66 2.03 19.65 -6.26
N TYR A 67 1.86 18.33 -6.37
CA TYR A 67 2.89 17.38 -5.93
C TYR A 67 4.10 17.39 -6.84
N MET A 68 3.91 17.55 -8.16
CA MET A 68 4.99 17.75 -9.13
C MET A 68 5.88 18.93 -8.71
N LYS A 69 5.28 20.08 -8.42
CA LYS A 69 6.01 21.26 -7.94
C LYS A 69 6.75 20.98 -6.63
N MET A 70 6.07 20.38 -5.66
CA MET A 70 6.68 20.07 -4.36
C MET A 70 7.90 19.15 -4.50
N LEU A 71 7.80 18.11 -5.33
CA LEU A 71 8.90 17.17 -5.57
C LEU A 71 10.07 17.85 -6.26
N ILE A 72 9.83 18.67 -7.29
CA ILE A 72 10.88 19.44 -7.96
C ILE A 72 11.59 20.37 -6.98
N ASP A 73 10.83 21.17 -6.22
CA ASP A 73 11.39 22.18 -5.33
C ASP A 73 12.28 21.57 -4.22
N ILE A 74 12.04 20.32 -3.82
CA ILE A 74 12.73 19.68 -2.68
C ILE A 74 13.78 18.67 -3.14
N LEU A 75 13.50 17.85 -4.15
CA LEU A 75 14.39 16.77 -4.57
C LEU A 75 15.48 17.24 -5.52
N PHE A 76 15.15 18.14 -6.46
CA PHE A 76 16.04 18.45 -7.59
C PHE A 76 17.36 19.09 -7.14
N ASP A 77 17.29 20.12 -6.31
CA ASP A 77 18.49 20.81 -5.79
C ASP A 77 19.31 19.95 -4.82
N LYS A 78 18.71 18.88 -4.29
CA LYS A 78 19.34 17.98 -3.32
C LYS A 78 19.93 16.73 -3.95
N GLY A 79 19.65 16.48 -5.23
CA GLY A 79 20.10 15.27 -5.93
C GLY A 79 19.57 13.99 -5.29
N ILE A 80 18.34 14.04 -4.75
CA ILE A 80 17.67 12.87 -4.16
C ILE A 80 16.75 12.26 -5.21
N ASP A 81 17.04 11.04 -5.64
CA ASP A 81 16.23 10.36 -6.64
C ASP A 81 14.94 9.78 -6.05
N LEU A 82 13.86 9.77 -6.83
CA LEU A 82 12.62 9.10 -6.46
C LEU A 82 12.39 7.91 -7.39
N ILE A 83 12.37 6.71 -6.80
CA ILE A 83 12.22 5.45 -7.54
C ILE A 83 10.91 4.82 -7.09
N CYS A 84 10.04 4.54 -8.05
CA CYS A 84 8.69 4.07 -7.80
C CYS A 84 8.41 2.75 -8.53
N SER A 85 7.65 1.87 -7.88
CA SER A 85 7.07 0.67 -8.50
C SER A 85 5.56 0.84 -8.60
N PRO A 86 4.95 1.04 -9.78
CA PRO A 86 3.52 1.28 -9.92
C PRO A 86 2.64 0.25 -9.19
N GLY A 87 1.69 0.77 -8.41
CA GLY A 87 0.63 -0.01 -7.76
C GLY A 87 -0.64 -0.08 -8.59
N GLN A 88 -1.65 -0.83 -8.15
CA GLN A 88 -2.90 -0.97 -8.91
C GLN A 88 -3.61 0.37 -9.14
N HIS A 89 -3.53 1.32 -8.20
CA HIS A 89 -4.18 2.62 -8.33
C HIS A 89 -3.52 3.52 -9.39
N ASP A 90 -2.23 3.27 -9.66
CA ASP A 90 -1.45 4.03 -10.63
C ASP A 90 -1.70 3.56 -12.08
N LEU A 91 -2.33 2.39 -12.27
CA LEU A 91 -2.46 1.72 -13.56
C LEU A 91 -3.88 1.83 -14.13
N ARG A 92 -4.01 2.46 -15.32
CA ARG A 92 -5.31 2.63 -15.98
C ARG A 92 -5.84 1.26 -16.41
N TYR A 93 -7.07 0.93 -16.00
CA TYR A 93 -7.69 -0.37 -16.27
C TYR A 93 -6.83 -1.58 -15.86
N HIS A 94 -5.93 -1.40 -14.88
CA HIS A 94 -5.00 -2.43 -14.45
C HIS A 94 -4.09 -2.97 -15.57
N THR A 95 -3.83 -2.15 -16.61
CA THR A 95 -2.87 -2.46 -17.68
C THR A 95 -1.50 -1.85 -17.35
N ARG A 96 -0.44 -2.24 -18.09
CA ARG A 96 0.89 -1.65 -17.94
C ARG A 96 1.06 -0.33 -18.74
N GLU A 97 -0.02 0.25 -19.24
CA GLU A 97 0.03 1.52 -19.98
C GLU A 97 0.14 2.69 -19.00
N ILE A 98 1.34 3.23 -18.87
CA ILE A 98 1.63 4.29 -17.90
C ILE A 98 1.44 5.69 -18.48
N GLU A 99 1.52 5.84 -19.79
CA GLU A 99 1.59 7.11 -20.52
C GLU A 99 0.36 8.00 -20.26
N ASN A 100 -0.81 7.39 -20.05
CA ASN A 100 -2.07 8.10 -19.78
C ASN A 100 -2.48 8.03 -18.31
N THR A 101 -1.53 8.26 -17.42
CA THR A 101 -1.71 8.26 -15.96
C THR A 101 -0.99 9.46 -15.32
N PRO A 102 -1.41 9.90 -14.12
CA PRO A 102 -0.66 10.90 -13.34
C PRO A 102 0.80 10.51 -13.10
N LEU A 103 1.05 9.22 -12.85
CA LEU A 103 2.39 8.70 -12.63
C LEU A 103 3.25 8.77 -13.91
N GLY A 104 2.65 8.53 -15.07
CA GLY A 104 3.28 8.72 -16.38
C GLY A 104 3.71 10.15 -16.66
N VAL A 105 2.95 11.14 -16.17
CA VAL A 105 3.34 12.56 -16.25
C VAL A 105 4.60 12.83 -15.43
N LEU A 106 4.67 12.30 -14.20
CA LEU A 106 5.87 12.45 -13.36
C LEU A 106 7.09 11.75 -13.98
N LYS A 107 6.90 10.56 -14.59
CA LYS A 107 7.95 9.85 -15.35
C LYS A 107 8.42 10.69 -16.54
N ALA A 108 7.51 11.22 -17.35
CA ALA A 108 7.85 12.03 -18.53
C ALA A 108 8.59 13.32 -18.16
N ALA A 109 8.28 13.89 -17.00
CA ALA A 109 8.98 15.04 -16.42
C ALA A 109 10.31 14.69 -15.73
N GLN A 110 10.72 13.41 -15.72
CA GLN A 110 11.93 12.92 -15.05
C GLN A 110 11.99 13.23 -13.55
N ILE A 111 10.83 13.30 -12.89
CA ILE A 111 10.74 13.54 -11.45
C ILE A 111 10.92 12.23 -10.66
N LEU A 112 10.57 11.12 -11.29
CA LEU A 112 10.77 9.78 -10.74
C LEU A 112 11.14 8.78 -11.83
N SER A 113 11.75 7.69 -11.41
CA SER A 113 12.04 6.53 -12.24
C SER A 113 11.04 5.41 -12.00
N LEU A 114 10.57 4.79 -13.08
CA LEU A 114 9.71 3.60 -13.08
C LEU A 114 10.41 2.38 -13.73
N GLU A 115 11.73 2.46 -13.92
CA GLU A 115 12.49 1.39 -14.58
C GLU A 115 12.47 0.10 -13.75
N GLU A 116 12.37 -1.04 -14.43
CA GLU A 116 12.30 -2.36 -13.76
C GLU A 116 13.63 -2.76 -13.11
N ILE A 117 14.77 -2.30 -13.65
CA ILE A 117 16.09 -2.57 -13.10
C ILE A 117 16.91 -1.27 -13.12
N ILE A 118 17.37 -0.85 -11.94
CA ILE A 118 18.17 0.36 -11.75
C ILE A 118 19.47 -0.02 -11.07
N SER A 119 20.60 0.37 -11.69
CA SER A 119 21.91 0.35 -11.04
C SER A 119 22.12 1.70 -10.38
N TYR A 120 22.37 1.70 -9.07
CA TYR A 120 22.42 2.93 -8.27
C TYR A 120 23.70 3.00 -7.45
N GLY A 121 24.39 4.14 -7.48
CA GLY A 121 25.66 4.34 -6.77
C GLY A 121 26.69 3.23 -7.01
N ASP A 122 27.54 2.97 -6.02
CA ASP A 122 28.52 1.88 -6.05
C ASP A 122 27.91 0.57 -5.54
N GLY A 123 27.37 -0.22 -6.48
CA GLY A 123 26.98 -1.60 -6.25
C GLY A 123 25.63 -1.81 -5.58
N ILE A 124 24.70 -0.86 -5.68
CA ILE A 124 23.29 -1.08 -5.32
C ILE A 124 22.51 -1.40 -6.59
N GLN A 125 21.63 -2.37 -6.48
CA GLN A 125 20.73 -2.75 -7.56
C GLN A 125 19.30 -2.81 -7.07
N ILE A 126 18.42 -2.09 -7.74
CA ILE A 126 17.00 -2.03 -7.41
C ILE A 126 16.22 -2.71 -8.54
N CYS A 127 15.48 -3.74 -8.19
CA CYS A 127 14.53 -4.43 -9.06
C CYS A 127 13.12 -3.99 -8.68
N SER A 128 12.38 -3.44 -9.64
CA SER A 128 11.00 -2.97 -9.45
C SER A 128 10.02 -3.99 -10.04
N VAL A 129 9.05 -4.43 -9.24
CA VAL A 129 8.00 -5.38 -9.64
C VAL A 129 6.63 -4.71 -9.44
N TRP A 130 6.09 -4.23 -10.54
CA TRP A 130 4.81 -3.54 -10.59
C TRP A 130 3.68 -4.47 -10.15
N TRP A 131 2.56 -3.89 -9.73
CA TRP A 131 1.36 -4.66 -9.45
C TRP A 131 0.94 -5.53 -10.65
N GLY A 132 0.45 -6.73 -10.37
CA GLY A 132 0.01 -7.70 -11.38
C GLY A 132 1.17 -8.45 -12.07
N ASN A 133 2.43 -8.12 -11.78
CA ASN A 133 3.57 -8.92 -12.23
C ASN A 133 3.93 -10.00 -11.21
N ASN A 134 3.97 -11.26 -11.66
CA ASN A 134 4.33 -12.40 -10.82
C ASN A 134 5.81 -12.79 -10.92
N GLU A 135 6.54 -12.26 -11.90
CA GLU A 135 7.94 -12.58 -12.13
C GLU A 135 8.84 -11.65 -11.32
N ILE A 136 9.52 -12.23 -10.33
CA ILE A 136 10.58 -11.55 -9.58
C ILE A 136 11.92 -11.89 -10.24
N PRO A 137 12.70 -10.87 -10.68
CA PRO A 137 14.02 -11.08 -11.24
C PRO A 137 14.94 -11.81 -10.24
N ARG A 138 15.60 -12.89 -10.68
CA ARG A 138 16.44 -13.73 -9.79
C ARG A 138 17.94 -13.45 -9.83
N THR A 139 18.35 -12.54 -10.70
CA THR A 139 19.77 -12.42 -11.05
C THR A 139 20.14 -10.98 -11.14
N VAL A 140 20.80 -10.50 -10.08
CA VAL A 140 21.72 -9.38 -10.21
C VAL A 140 22.85 -9.47 -9.20
N LYS A 141 24.09 -9.54 -9.70
CA LYS A 141 25.29 -9.58 -8.85
C LYS A 141 25.65 -8.14 -8.50
N SER A 142 25.24 -7.70 -7.32
CA SER A 142 25.64 -6.42 -6.76
C SER A 142 26.06 -6.56 -5.29
N LYS A 143 26.54 -5.48 -4.67
CA LYS A 143 26.86 -5.46 -3.23
C LYS A 143 25.58 -5.41 -2.37
N ASN A 144 24.52 -4.80 -2.91
CA ASN A 144 23.23 -4.63 -2.26
C ASN A 144 22.09 -4.80 -3.27
N ASN A 145 21.35 -5.89 -3.18
CA ASN A 145 20.21 -6.17 -4.04
C ASN A 145 18.91 -5.81 -3.31
N ILE A 146 18.08 -4.98 -3.95
CA ILE A 146 16.85 -4.43 -3.38
C ILE A 146 15.68 -4.79 -4.30
N LEU A 147 14.61 -5.34 -3.73
CA LEU A 147 13.37 -5.61 -4.44
C LEU A 147 12.31 -4.60 -3.99
N LEU A 148 11.89 -3.72 -4.91
CA LEU A 148 10.78 -2.79 -4.73
C LEU A 148 9.54 -3.38 -5.40
N MET A 149 8.46 -3.63 -4.67
CA MET A 149 7.28 -4.29 -5.25
C MET A 149 5.96 -3.78 -4.71
N HIS A 150 4.93 -3.82 -5.56
CA HIS A 150 3.55 -3.58 -5.15
C HIS A 150 2.76 -4.89 -5.12
N ARG A 151 2.62 -5.48 -3.92
CA ARG A 151 1.92 -6.76 -3.71
C ARG A 151 1.51 -6.91 -2.25
N MET A 152 0.36 -7.54 -2.01
CA MET A 152 -0.12 -7.90 -0.67
C MET A 152 0.88 -8.81 0.07
N VAL A 153 1.81 -8.22 0.82
CA VAL A 153 2.78 -8.92 1.66
C VAL A 153 2.39 -8.81 3.12
N LEU A 154 2.36 -9.96 3.81
CA LEU A 154 1.82 -10.09 5.16
C LEU A 154 2.75 -10.86 6.09
N GLN A 155 2.76 -10.52 7.38
CA GLN A 155 3.31 -11.39 8.43
C GLN A 155 2.28 -12.45 8.89
N LYS A 156 1.00 -12.08 8.84
CA LYS A 156 -0.15 -12.94 9.16
C LYS A 156 -1.34 -12.51 8.29
N LYS A 157 -2.25 -13.45 8.00
CA LYS A 157 -3.47 -13.12 7.26
C LYS A 157 -4.27 -12.05 8.00
N LEU A 158 -4.85 -11.13 7.25
CA LEU A 158 -5.69 -10.06 7.79
C LEU A 158 -7.08 -10.60 8.16
N TRP A 159 -7.61 -11.54 7.39
CA TRP A 159 -8.87 -12.23 7.66
C TRP A 159 -8.81 -13.73 7.32
N LEU A 160 -9.81 -14.46 7.82
CA LEU A 160 -9.92 -15.90 7.57
C LEU A 160 -10.22 -16.18 6.09
N GLY A 161 -9.40 -17.04 5.48
CA GLY A 161 -9.60 -17.45 4.08
C GLY A 161 -9.01 -16.50 3.04
N GLN A 162 -8.22 -15.49 3.43
CA GLN A 162 -7.42 -14.72 2.47
C GLN A 162 -6.49 -15.65 1.67
N THR A 163 -6.49 -15.51 0.34
CA THR A 163 -5.75 -16.40 -0.60
C THR A 163 -4.72 -15.69 -1.46
N ASP A 164 -4.91 -14.41 -1.79
CA ASP A 164 -4.01 -13.66 -2.66
C ASP A 164 -3.08 -12.76 -1.83
N PHE A 165 -1.97 -13.33 -1.38
CA PHE A 165 -0.94 -12.64 -0.62
C PHE A 165 0.37 -13.46 -0.62
N VAL A 166 1.47 -12.85 -0.21
CA VAL A 166 2.76 -13.52 0.03
C VAL A 166 3.17 -13.29 1.49
N TYR A 167 3.71 -14.30 2.16
CA TYR A 167 4.28 -14.07 3.49
C TYR A 167 5.65 -13.40 3.40
N ALA A 168 5.90 -12.41 4.27
CA ALA A 168 7.20 -11.73 4.36
C ALA A 168 8.37 -12.71 4.54
N ARG A 169 8.22 -13.70 5.44
CA ARG A 169 9.21 -14.77 5.64
C ARG A 169 9.48 -15.61 4.38
N ASP A 170 8.48 -15.78 3.51
CA ASP A 170 8.64 -16.57 2.29
C ASP A 170 9.46 -15.79 1.25
N LEU A 171 9.41 -14.46 1.26
CA LEU A 171 10.29 -13.63 0.42
C LEU A 171 11.77 -13.82 0.82
N LEU A 172 12.08 -13.70 2.12
CA LEU A 172 13.45 -13.88 2.65
C LEU A 172 14.02 -15.28 2.37
N LYS A 173 13.14 -16.30 2.39
CA LYS A 173 13.50 -17.69 2.12
C LYS A 173 13.66 -17.99 0.64
N ASN A 174 12.73 -17.54 -0.20
CA ASN A 174 12.65 -17.96 -1.60
C ASN A 174 13.52 -17.11 -2.53
N TYR A 175 13.89 -15.90 -2.10
CA TYR A 175 14.74 -14.98 -2.87
C TYR A 175 15.97 -14.56 -2.06
N PRO A 176 16.88 -15.51 -1.76
CA PRO A 176 18.05 -15.26 -0.92
C PRO A 176 19.04 -14.25 -1.51
N GLU A 177 18.93 -13.93 -2.79
CA GLU A 177 19.76 -12.96 -3.50
C GLU A 177 19.47 -11.51 -3.12
N PHE A 178 18.34 -11.19 -2.50
CA PHE A 178 18.00 -9.83 -2.08
C PHE A 178 18.34 -9.58 -0.60
N ASP A 179 18.87 -8.39 -0.33
CA ASP A 179 19.20 -7.91 1.01
C ASP A 179 18.03 -7.11 1.62
N LEU A 180 17.22 -6.45 0.79
CA LEU A 180 16.09 -5.62 1.20
C LEU A 180 14.90 -5.79 0.27
N PHE A 181 13.71 -5.93 0.84
CA PHE A 181 12.43 -5.90 0.15
C PHE A 181 11.63 -4.70 0.66
N VAL A 182 11.13 -3.88 -0.25
CA VAL A 182 10.29 -2.71 0.02
C VAL A 182 8.95 -2.97 -0.65
N THR A 183 7.89 -3.06 0.15
CA THR A 183 6.59 -3.58 -0.29
C THR A 183 5.47 -2.57 -0.05
N GLY A 184 4.51 -2.50 -0.98
CA GLY A 184 3.27 -1.70 -0.90
C GLY A 184 2.02 -2.57 -0.79
N ASP A 185 0.84 -2.04 -1.10
CA ASP A 185 -0.49 -2.68 -1.14
C ASP A 185 -1.08 -3.01 0.25
N ASN A 186 -0.27 -3.54 1.15
CA ASN A 186 -0.65 -3.69 2.54
C ASN A 186 -0.51 -2.35 3.29
N HIS A 187 -1.63 -1.74 3.65
CA HIS A 187 -1.63 -0.47 4.40
C HIS A 187 -1.17 -0.57 5.86
N GLN A 188 -0.88 -1.77 6.39
CA GLN A 188 -0.33 -1.97 7.73
C GLN A 188 1.19 -2.03 7.68
N GLY A 189 1.85 -1.10 8.38
CA GLY A 189 3.31 -1.09 8.45
C GLY A 189 3.90 -2.23 9.30
N PHE A 190 4.94 -2.89 8.79
CA PHE A 190 5.66 -3.96 9.48
C PHE A 190 7.12 -4.08 8.99
N VAL A 191 7.92 -4.79 9.79
CA VAL A 191 9.27 -5.25 9.42
C VAL A 191 9.39 -6.73 9.76
N GLU A 192 9.88 -7.52 8.79
CA GLU A 192 10.37 -8.88 8.99
C GLU A 192 11.88 -8.88 8.76
N GLU A 193 12.66 -9.51 9.64
CA GLU A 193 14.13 -9.53 9.56
C GLU A 193 14.66 -10.95 9.66
N ASP A 194 15.65 -11.27 8.84
CA ASP A 194 16.40 -12.53 8.89
C ASP A 194 17.85 -12.32 8.46
N ASN A 195 18.77 -12.39 9.44
CA ASN A 195 20.22 -12.31 9.24
C ASN A 195 20.67 -11.02 8.52
N GLY A 196 20.15 -9.87 8.95
CA GLY A 196 20.49 -8.56 8.37
C GLY A 196 19.84 -8.29 7.01
N ARG A 197 18.84 -9.11 6.63
CA ARG A 197 17.97 -8.89 5.47
C ARG A 197 16.58 -8.52 5.94
N TYR A 198 15.91 -7.65 5.20
CA TYR A 198 14.66 -7.04 5.66
C TYR A 198 13.55 -7.14 4.63
N VAL A 199 12.33 -7.45 5.07
CA VAL A 199 11.11 -7.11 4.35
C VAL A 199 10.43 -5.97 5.08
N VAL A 200 10.29 -4.86 4.39
CA VAL A 200 9.75 -3.62 4.95
C VAL A 200 8.47 -3.25 4.21
N ASN A 201 7.43 -2.96 4.97
CA ASN A 201 6.25 -2.27 4.49
C ASN A 201 6.01 -1.06 5.40
N CYS A 202 5.92 0.14 4.84
CA CYS A 202 5.68 1.35 5.63
C CYS A 202 4.20 1.55 5.97
N GLY A 203 3.32 0.79 5.31
CA GLY A 203 1.88 1.00 5.30
C GLY A 203 1.50 2.27 4.56
N SER A 204 0.26 2.72 4.75
CA SER A 204 -0.25 3.91 4.07
C SER A 204 0.25 5.22 4.71
N LEU A 205 0.37 6.28 3.91
CA LEU A 205 0.70 7.62 4.39
C LEU A 205 -0.36 8.21 5.33
N MET A 206 -1.63 7.89 5.03
CA MET A 206 -2.81 8.41 5.71
C MET A 206 -3.56 7.27 6.41
N ARG A 207 -4.31 7.61 7.47
CA ARG A 207 -5.35 6.72 7.99
C ARG A 207 -6.62 7.04 7.24
N ALA A 208 -6.94 6.29 6.19
CA ALA A 208 -8.15 6.47 5.38
C ALA A 208 -9.36 5.78 6.02
N ASN A 209 -9.15 4.63 6.67
CA ASN A 209 -10.20 3.74 7.17
C ASN A 209 -10.08 3.48 8.68
N ILE A 210 -11.09 2.83 9.26
CA ILE A 210 -11.20 2.59 10.71
C ILE A 210 -10.21 1.58 11.26
N ASP A 211 -9.93 0.54 10.49
CA ASP A 211 -8.93 -0.48 10.79
C ASP A 211 -7.52 0.10 10.97
N GLN A 212 -7.33 1.36 10.59
CA GLN A 212 -6.10 2.13 10.72
C GLN A 212 -6.07 3.05 11.95
N VAL A 213 -6.98 2.87 12.92
CA VAL A 213 -7.01 3.68 14.16
C VAL A 213 -5.67 3.68 14.89
N ASP A 214 -5.03 2.50 14.96
CA ASP A 214 -3.73 2.30 15.61
C ASP A 214 -2.54 2.50 14.66
N HIS A 215 -2.81 2.68 13.37
CA HIS A 215 -1.76 2.90 12.38
C HIS A 215 -0.98 4.17 12.68
N LYS A 216 0.33 4.10 12.61
CA LYS A 216 1.23 5.24 12.74
C LYS A 216 2.03 5.34 11.44
N PRO A 217 1.71 6.36 10.60
CA PRO A 217 2.48 6.62 9.39
C PRO A 217 3.96 6.77 9.72
N ARG A 218 4.79 6.07 8.96
CA ARG A 218 6.22 5.94 9.21
C ARG A 218 6.98 5.80 7.91
N VAL A 219 8.27 6.00 7.99
CA VAL A 219 9.26 5.70 6.95
C VAL A 219 10.43 4.99 7.59
N TYR A 220 11.28 4.38 6.77
CA TYR A 220 12.52 3.79 7.26
C TYR A 220 13.71 4.35 6.52
N VAL A 221 14.83 4.55 7.21
CA VAL A 221 16.12 4.85 6.59
C VAL A 221 16.94 3.56 6.59
N TYR A 222 17.34 3.10 5.42
CA TYR A 222 18.19 1.93 5.25
C TYR A 222 19.61 2.35 4.89
N ASP A 223 20.58 1.94 5.70
CA ASP A 223 22.02 2.12 5.45
C ASP A 223 22.55 0.90 4.69
N THR A 224 22.94 1.09 3.43
CA THR A 224 23.36 -0.01 2.54
C THR A 224 24.76 -0.56 2.87
N GLU A 225 25.57 0.17 3.63
CA GLU A 225 26.90 -0.28 4.05
C GLU A 225 26.81 -1.09 5.34
N LYS A 226 26.03 -0.60 6.30
CA LYS A 226 25.81 -1.27 7.59
C LYS A 226 24.74 -2.35 7.54
N ARG A 227 23.91 -2.34 6.50
CA ARG A 227 22.71 -3.18 6.36
C ARG A 227 21.82 -3.05 7.60
N SER A 228 21.52 -1.80 7.96
CA SER A 228 20.75 -1.48 9.17
C SER A 228 19.56 -0.59 8.83
N LEU A 229 18.47 -0.78 9.56
CA LEU A 229 17.21 -0.08 9.35
C LEU A 229 16.87 0.81 10.55
N GLU A 230 16.54 2.08 10.30
CA GLU A 230 16.06 3.03 11.30
C GLU A 230 14.60 3.41 11.04
N GLU A 231 13.72 3.23 12.03
CA GLU A 231 12.29 3.60 11.94
C GLU A 231 12.09 5.07 12.34
N ILE A 232 11.37 5.82 11.50
CA ILE A 232 11.02 7.22 11.77
C ILE A 232 9.51 7.40 11.59
N PHE A 233 8.82 7.74 12.68
CA PHE A 233 7.39 8.08 12.64
C PHE A 233 7.16 9.51 12.13
N LEU A 234 6.17 9.68 11.27
CA LEU A 234 5.73 11.00 10.83
C LEU A 234 4.97 11.71 11.96
N LYS A 235 5.07 13.03 12.00
CA LYS A 235 4.26 13.83 12.92
C LYS A 235 2.83 13.84 12.43
N VAL A 236 1.92 13.34 13.26
CA VAL A 236 0.50 13.24 12.96
C VAL A 236 -0.33 13.81 14.09
N ALA A 237 -1.48 14.39 13.75
CA ALA A 237 -2.45 14.79 14.74
C ALA A 237 -3.02 13.56 15.49
N PRO A 238 -3.49 13.74 16.74
CA PRO A 238 -4.16 12.70 17.50
C PRO A 238 -5.33 12.09 16.71
N VAL A 239 -5.49 10.76 16.80
CA VAL A 239 -6.50 10.03 16.03
C VAL A 239 -7.91 10.59 16.18
N LYS A 240 -8.30 11.00 17.40
CA LYS A 240 -9.60 11.62 17.72
C LYS A 240 -9.88 12.94 16.98
N LYS A 241 -8.84 13.60 16.46
CA LYS A 241 -8.96 14.85 15.69
C LYS A 241 -9.06 14.62 14.19
N VAL A 242 -8.77 13.42 13.71
CA VAL A 242 -8.63 13.13 12.28
C VAL A 242 -9.51 12.00 11.78
N LEU A 243 -9.98 11.13 12.66
CA LEU A 243 -10.92 10.05 12.34
C LEU A 243 -12.19 10.15 13.18
N ASP A 244 -13.34 9.91 12.56
CA ASP A 244 -14.62 9.80 13.24
C ASP A 244 -14.74 8.45 13.95
N ILE A 245 -14.17 8.36 15.15
CA ILE A 245 -14.10 7.11 15.91
C ILE A 245 -15.49 6.53 16.19
N LYS A 246 -16.51 7.36 16.41
CA LYS A 246 -17.87 6.86 16.72
C LYS A 246 -18.50 6.18 15.53
N LYS A 247 -18.49 6.86 14.37
CA LYS A 247 -18.99 6.27 13.11
C LYS A 247 -18.22 4.98 12.78
N ALA A 248 -16.96 4.98 13.15
CA ALA A 248 -16.04 3.93 12.81
C ALA A 248 -16.15 2.70 13.73
N GLU A 249 -16.38 2.86 15.05
CA GLU A 249 -16.78 1.77 15.95
C GLU A 249 -18.06 1.07 15.47
N VAL A 250 -19.07 1.85 15.06
CA VAL A 250 -20.32 1.31 14.51
C VAL A 250 -20.09 0.51 13.23
N GLN A 251 -19.23 1.00 12.32
CA GLN A 251 -18.91 0.27 11.09
C GLN A 251 -18.15 -1.02 11.38
N LYS A 252 -17.15 -0.96 12.27
CA LYS A 252 -16.35 -2.13 12.64
C LYS A 252 -17.21 -3.25 13.24
N GLU A 253 -18.16 -2.91 14.12
CA GLU A 253 -19.11 -3.89 14.66
C GLU A 253 -19.99 -4.52 13.56
N ARG A 254 -20.38 -3.75 12.54
CA ARG A 254 -21.15 -4.30 11.40
C ARG A 254 -20.29 -5.25 10.56
N ASP A 255 -19.04 -4.89 10.31
CA ASP A 255 -18.11 -5.69 9.51
C ASP A 255 -17.76 -7.01 10.22
N GLU A 256 -17.44 -6.96 11.53
CA GLU A 256 -17.19 -8.17 12.34
C GLU A 256 -18.40 -9.11 12.38
N ARG A 257 -19.62 -8.56 12.47
CA ARG A 257 -20.86 -9.37 12.40
C ARG A 257 -21.05 -10.02 11.03
N LEU A 258 -20.73 -9.29 9.96
CA LEU A 258 -20.82 -9.81 8.59
C LEU A 258 -19.78 -10.91 8.35
N GLU A 259 -18.56 -10.75 8.85
CA GLU A 259 -17.51 -11.77 8.75
C GLU A 259 -17.89 -13.05 9.49
N LEU A 260 -18.39 -12.95 10.73
CA LEU A 260 -18.89 -14.08 11.50
C LEU A 260 -20.04 -14.78 10.75
N PHE A 261 -20.94 -14.01 10.15
CA PHE A 261 -22.02 -14.53 9.32
C PHE A 261 -21.49 -15.32 8.12
N ILE A 262 -20.55 -14.76 7.35
CA ILE A 262 -19.93 -15.43 6.19
C ILE A 262 -19.16 -16.68 6.62
N ALA A 263 -18.43 -16.61 7.75
CA ALA A 263 -17.69 -17.76 8.28
C ALA A 263 -18.63 -18.90 8.67
N ASN A 264 -19.76 -18.60 9.31
CA ASN A 264 -20.79 -19.58 9.62
C ASN A 264 -21.39 -20.21 8.36
N LEU A 265 -21.65 -19.41 7.32
CA LEU A 265 -22.12 -19.92 6.03
C LEU A 265 -21.11 -20.87 5.38
N LYS A 266 -19.80 -20.74 5.64
CA LYS A 266 -18.75 -21.59 5.06
C LYS A 266 -18.41 -22.86 5.86
N GLN A 267 -18.86 -22.99 7.11
CA GLN A 267 -18.41 -24.06 8.03
C GLN A 267 -19.18 -25.38 7.99
N GLY A 268 -20.33 -25.47 7.31
CA GLY A 268 -21.00 -26.77 7.09
C GLY A 268 -20.23 -27.65 6.10
N GLU A 269 -20.24 -28.96 6.33
CA GLU A 269 -19.35 -29.98 5.77
C GLU A 269 -19.24 -30.02 4.23
N ARG A 270 -18.06 -30.46 3.78
CA ARG A 270 -17.59 -30.54 2.38
C ARG A 270 -18.54 -31.32 1.46
N GLY A 271 -19.01 -30.68 0.40
CA GLY A 271 -19.49 -31.36 -0.79
C GLY A 271 -20.06 -30.42 -1.85
N THR A 272 -19.25 -30.07 -2.86
CA THR A 272 -19.62 -29.33 -4.09
C THR A 272 -19.99 -27.85 -3.94
N THR A 273 -19.62 -27.06 -4.96
CA THR A 273 -19.72 -25.59 -5.09
C THR A 273 -21.15 -25.01 -5.08
N PHE A 274 -22.17 -25.80 -4.75
CA PHE A 274 -23.59 -25.40 -4.72
C PHE A 274 -24.04 -24.77 -3.38
N ASP A 275 -23.13 -24.64 -2.41
CA ASP A 275 -23.47 -24.53 -0.98
C ASP A 275 -23.75 -23.10 -0.46
N PHE A 276 -23.26 -22.04 -1.12
CA PHE A 276 -23.43 -20.68 -0.58
C PHE A 276 -24.84 -20.11 -0.76
N ILE A 277 -25.38 -20.19 -1.98
CA ILE A 277 -26.71 -19.63 -2.30
C ILE A 277 -27.79 -20.40 -1.55
N ASP A 278 -27.70 -21.73 -1.51
CA ASP A 278 -28.69 -22.57 -0.82
C ASP A 278 -28.65 -22.32 0.69
N ARG A 279 -27.46 -22.22 1.31
CA ARG A 279 -27.34 -21.82 2.72
C ARG A 279 -27.83 -20.42 2.99
N LEU A 280 -27.58 -19.48 2.09
CA LEU A 280 -28.11 -18.12 2.24
C LEU A 280 -29.64 -18.16 2.24
N TYR A 281 -30.27 -18.95 1.36
CA TYR A 281 -31.71 -19.17 1.35
C TYR A 281 -32.22 -19.88 2.60
N GLU A 282 -31.52 -20.91 3.09
CA GLU A 282 -31.85 -21.59 4.36
C GLU A 282 -31.84 -20.60 5.51
N VAL A 283 -30.82 -19.76 5.59
CA VAL A 283 -30.69 -18.72 6.63
C VAL A 283 -31.76 -17.63 6.45
N MET A 284 -32.06 -17.20 5.23
CA MET A 284 -33.14 -16.24 4.95
C MET A 284 -34.51 -16.79 5.38
N ASN A 285 -34.72 -18.10 5.24
CA ASN A 285 -35.93 -18.79 5.67
C ASN A 285 -35.98 -19.00 7.19
N ASP A 286 -34.90 -19.47 7.82
CA ASP A 286 -34.78 -19.63 9.27
C ASP A 286 -35.00 -18.30 10.02
N LYS A 287 -34.37 -17.23 9.52
CA LYS A 287 -34.47 -15.89 10.10
C LYS A 287 -35.74 -15.13 9.71
N LYS A 288 -36.61 -15.71 8.88
CA LYS A 288 -37.85 -15.10 8.41
C LYS A 288 -37.64 -13.69 7.85
N VAL A 289 -36.61 -13.53 7.02
CA VAL A 289 -36.30 -12.28 6.33
C VAL A 289 -37.52 -11.89 5.48
N ASP A 290 -37.89 -10.60 5.51
CA ASP A 290 -39.05 -10.09 4.78
C ASP A 290 -38.82 -10.12 3.26
N GLN A 291 -39.90 -10.11 2.48
CA GLN A 291 -39.84 -10.28 1.02
C GLN A 291 -39.10 -9.14 0.30
N GLU A 292 -39.12 -7.92 0.85
CA GLU A 292 -38.40 -6.78 0.27
C GLU A 292 -36.89 -7.00 0.40
N THR A 293 -36.42 -7.34 1.60
CA THR A 293 -35.02 -7.68 1.84
C THR A 293 -34.59 -8.92 1.04
N LYS A 294 -35.46 -9.93 0.88
CA LYS A 294 -35.16 -11.09 0.02
C LYS A 294 -34.96 -10.67 -1.43
N GLY A 295 -35.85 -9.83 -1.98
CA GLY A 295 -35.75 -9.35 -3.35
C GLY A 295 -34.44 -8.59 -3.62
N ILE A 296 -33.99 -7.75 -2.67
CA ILE A 296 -32.70 -7.04 -2.79
C ILE A 296 -31.52 -8.02 -2.85
N ILE A 297 -31.56 -9.08 -2.04
CA ILE A 297 -30.51 -10.10 -2.01
C ILE A 297 -30.50 -10.90 -3.32
N GLU A 298 -31.67 -11.27 -3.85
CA GLU A 298 -31.80 -11.99 -5.12
C GLU A 298 -31.29 -11.16 -6.30
N GLU A 299 -31.66 -9.88 -6.36
CA GLU A 299 -31.16 -8.94 -7.37
C GLU A 299 -29.63 -8.84 -7.33
N ALA A 300 -29.03 -8.74 -6.13
CA ALA A 300 -27.58 -8.69 -5.95
C ALA A 300 -26.87 -10.00 -6.37
N LEU A 301 -27.57 -11.13 -6.33
CA LEU A 301 -27.09 -12.43 -6.81
C LEU A 301 -27.33 -12.64 -8.32
N GLY A 302 -27.99 -11.68 -8.99
CA GLY A 302 -28.40 -11.80 -10.39
C GLY A 302 -29.50 -12.83 -10.63
N LYS A 303 -30.38 -13.03 -9.64
CA LYS A 303 -31.56 -13.89 -9.70
C LYS A 303 -32.85 -13.09 -9.76
#